data_AF-A0A7W6W4L9-F1
#
_entry.id   AF-A0A7W6W4L9-F1
#
_cell.length_a   1.000
_cell.length_b   1.000
_cell.length_c   1.000
_cell.angle_alpha   90.00
_cell.angle_beta   90.00
_cell.angle_gamma   90.00
#
_symmetry.space_group_name_H-M   'P 1'
#
loop_
_entity.id
_entity.type
_entity.pdbx_description
1 polymer ?
#
loop_
_entity_poly.entity_id
_entity_poly.type
_entity_poly.pdbx_seq_one_letter_code
_entity_poly.pdbx_strand_id
1 'polypeptide(L)'
;MQSPQTIEELLSAVAAKGGELDGLGFADDEIVKQARSQGLVDVDPGDAWTLVDTVRLTPTQRLVMGLPPIVRKPSVLALTLHAVATAFARIFGNRRAHP
;
A
#
# COMPACT_ATOMS: atom_id res chain seq x y z
N MET A 1 15.39 -13.83 10.91
CA MET A 1 15.62 -12.39 11.18
C MET A 1 15.36 -12.16 12.66
N GLN A 2 16.12 -11.29 13.32
CA GLN A 2 15.88 -10.92 14.71
C GLN A 2 14.60 -10.06 14.74
N SER A 3 13.65 -10.38 15.63
CA SER A 3 12.43 -9.57 15.80
C SER A 3 12.84 -8.19 16.37
N PRO A 4 12.34 -7.08 15.78
CA PRO A 4 12.70 -5.74 16.23
C PRO A 4 12.19 -5.50 17.65
N GLN A 5 13.03 -4.93 18.51
CA GLN A 5 12.67 -4.72 19.92
C GLN A 5 11.92 -3.40 20.14
N THR A 6 11.95 -2.50 19.16
CA THR A 6 11.31 -1.18 19.20
C THR A 6 10.65 -0.81 17.87
N ILE A 7 9.70 0.13 17.91
CA ILE A 7 9.01 0.63 16.70
C ILE A 7 10.01 1.35 15.80
N GLU A 8 10.95 2.11 16.35
CA GLU A 8 11.97 2.84 15.59
C GLU A 8 12.89 1.87 14.84
N GLU A 9 13.28 0.77 15.49
CA GLU A 9 14.09 -0.27 14.88
C GLU A 9 13.33 -0.95 13.72
N LEU A 10 12.05 -1.28 13.94
CA LEU A 10 11.17 -1.80 12.88
C LEU A 10 11.08 -0.83 11.70
N LEU A 11 10.80 0.46 11.94
CA LEU A 11 10.68 1.47 10.90
C LEU A 11 11.99 1.66 10.13
N SER A 12 13.13 1.65 10.83
CA SER A 12 14.45 1.76 10.22
C SER A 12 14.77 0.54 9.33
N ALA A 13 14.41 -0.66 9.79
CA ALA A 13 14.63 -1.91 9.06
C ALA A 13 13.77 -1.97 7.79
N VAL A 14 12.49 -1.59 7.90
CA VAL A 14 11.58 -1.54 6.75
C VAL A 14 12.03 -0.45 5.76
N ALA A 15 12.47 0.71 6.24
CA ALA A 15 13.00 1.78 5.38
C ALA A 15 14.29 1.38 4.66
N ALA A 16 15.21 0.68 5.35
CA ALA A 16 16.44 0.15 4.77
C ALA A 16 16.18 -0.85 3.63
N LYS A 17 15.01 -1.49 3.62
CA LYS A 17 14.55 -2.42 2.57
C LYS A 17 13.68 -1.76 1.49
N GLY A 18 13.61 -0.42 1.44
CA GLY A 18 12.83 0.31 0.44
C GLY A 18 11.35 0.49 0.80
N GLY A 19 11.01 0.24 2.06
CA GLY A 19 9.68 0.43 2.63
C GLY A 19 8.81 -0.82 2.67
N GLU A 20 9.42 -2.00 2.54
CA GLU A 20 8.78 -3.32 2.63
C GLU A 20 9.74 -4.32 3.28
N LEU A 21 9.23 -5.18 4.17
CA LEU A 21 10.00 -6.18 4.89
C LEU A 21 9.20 -7.48 4.95
N ASP A 22 9.77 -8.56 4.42
CA ASP A 22 9.17 -9.89 4.45
C ASP A 22 9.77 -10.75 5.56
N GLY A 23 8.93 -11.51 6.28
CA GLY A 23 9.38 -12.41 7.33
C GLY A 23 8.26 -13.25 7.94
N LEU A 24 8.64 -14.27 8.70
CA LEU A 24 7.70 -15.18 9.33
C LEU A 24 7.27 -14.65 10.70
N GLY A 25 5.96 -14.58 10.94
CA GLY A 25 5.39 -14.26 12.25
C GLY A 25 5.39 -12.76 12.59
N PHE A 26 5.57 -11.88 11.60
CA PHE A 26 5.41 -10.43 11.83
C PHE A 26 3.96 -10.05 12.13
N ALA A 27 2.98 -10.80 11.64
CA ALA A 27 1.57 -10.55 11.96
C ALA A 27 1.27 -10.74 13.45
N ASP A 28 2.00 -11.63 14.12
CA ASP A 28 1.81 -11.95 15.53
C ASP A 28 2.70 -11.13 16.48
N ASP A 29 3.70 -10.43 15.96
CA ASP A 29 4.63 -9.62 16.74
C ASP A 29 3.92 -8.40 17.37
N GLU A 30 4.06 -8.24 18.69
CA GLU A 30 3.43 -7.17 19.46
C GLU A 30 3.89 -5.77 19.01
N ILE A 31 5.16 -5.62 18.62
CA ILE A 31 5.71 -4.35 18.14
C ILE A 31 5.10 -3.99 16.78
N VAL A 32 4.93 -4.98 15.92
CA VAL A 32 4.31 -4.80 14.60
C VAL A 32 2.83 -4.48 14.74
N LYS A 33 2.09 -5.16 15.63
CA LYS A 33 0.70 -4.83 15.95
C LYS A 33 0.55 -3.41 16.50
N GLN A 34 1.48 -2.97 17.35
CA GLN A 34 1.49 -1.62 17.90
C GLN A 34 1.78 -0.57 16.80
N ALA A 35 2.77 -0.80 15.94
CA ALA A 35 3.07 0.09 14.83
C ALA A 35 1.90 0.17 13.82
N ARG A 36 1.19 -0.95 13.61
CA ARG A 36 -0.03 -1.00 12.79
C ARG A 36 -1.17 -0.20 13.40
N SER A 37 -1.41 -0.31 14.72
CA SER A 37 -2.47 0.45 15.39
C SER A 37 -2.22 1.97 15.37
N GLN A 38 -0.95 2.38 15.28
CA GLN A 38 -0.54 3.77 15.09
C GLN A 38 -0.58 4.24 13.62
N GLY A 39 -0.91 3.37 12.67
CA GLY A 39 -0.97 3.71 11.25
C GLY A 39 0.40 3.95 10.59
N LEU A 40 1.47 3.41 11.19
CA LEU A 40 2.84 3.58 10.69
C LEU A 40 3.20 2.51 9.64
N VAL A 41 2.65 1.31 9.82
CA VAL A 41 2.86 0.16 8.92
C VAL A 41 1.55 -0.54 8.59
N ASP A 42 1.46 -1.07 7.38
CA ASP A 42 0.47 -2.06 6.96
C ASP A 42 1.10 -3.45 7.00
N VAL A 43 0.33 -4.44 7.44
CA VAL A 43 0.79 -5.83 7.52
C VAL A 43 -0.12 -6.67 6.65
N ASP A 44 0.47 -7.34 5.67
CA ASP A 44 -0.19 -8.33 4.83
C ASP A 44 0.22 -9.71 5.36
N PRO A 45 -0.65 -10.41 6.12
CA PRO A 45 -0.31 -11.71 6.66
C PRO A 45 -0.12 -12.73 5.52
N GLY A 46 0.90 -13.56 5.64
CA GLY A 46 1.17 -14.61 4.67
C GLY A 46 -0.01 -15.56 4.56
N ASP A 47 -0.42 -15.89 3.32
CA ASP A 47 -1.42 -16.91 3.07
C ASP A 47 -0.77 -18.28 2.80
N ALA A 48 -1.59 -19.28 2.46
CA ALA A 48 -1.12 -20.63 2.16
C ALA A 48 -0.13 -20.73 0.99
N TRP A 49 0.03 -19.67 0.19
CA TRP A 49 0.95 -19.59 -0.95
C TRP A 49 2.18 -18.75 -0.63
N THR A 50 2.02 -17.58 -0.03
CA THR A 50 3.11 -16.65 0.25
C THR A 50 3.95 -17.10 1.44
N LEU A 51 3.32 -17.75 2.44
CA LEU A 51 3.93 -18.29 3.68
C LEU A 51 4.68 -17.30 4.56
N VAL A 52 4.97 -16.08 4.09
CA VAL A 52 5.64 -15.00 4.81
C VAL A 52 4.70 -13.82 4.99
N ASP A 53 4.81 -13.17 6.14
CA ASP A 53 4.14 -11.91 6.40
C ASP A 53 4.95 -10.78 5.78
N THR A 54 4.25 -9.84 5.15
CA THR A 54 4.84 -8.68 4.51
C THR A 54 4.44 -7.42 5.28
N VAL A 55 5.43 -6.73 5.85
CA VAL A 55 5.25 -5.45 6.53
C VAL A 55 5.64 -4.32 5.59
N ARG A 56 4.72 -3.40 5.32
CA ARG A 56 4.91 -2.24 4.46
C ARG A 56 4.75 -0.95 5.23
N LEU A 57 5.55 0.07 4.93
CA LEU A 57 5.29 1.41 5.48
C LEU A 57 4.04 2.00 4.85
N THR A 58 3.22 2.67 5.65
CA THR A 58 2.07 3.42 5.12
C THR A 58 2.55 4.57 4.23
N PRO A 59 1.72 5.04 3.27
CA PRO A 59 2.09 6.14 2.39
C PRO A 59 2.57 7.38 3.14
N THR A 60 1.92 7.73 4.25
CA THR A 60 2.31 8.84 5.12
C THR A 60 3.68 8.62 5.74
N GLN A 61 3.93 7.44 6.30
CA GLN A 61 5.21 7.13 6.95
C GLN A 61 6.36 7.06 5.95
N ARG A 62 6.11 6.62 4.71
CA ARG A 62 7.12 6.68 3.63
C ARG A 62 7.55 8.11 3.33
N LEU A 63 6.61 9.06 3.28
CA LEU A 63 6.94 10.47 3.07
C LEU A 63 7.78 11.03 4.22
N VAL A 64 7.44 10.70 5.48
CA VAL A 64 8.21 11.11 6.66
C VAL A 64 9.64 10.57 6.61
N MET A 65 9.81 9.33 6.16
CA MET A 65 11.12 8.67 6.03
C MET A 65 11.87 9.05 4.74
N GLY A 66 11.35 9.97 3.93
CA GLY A 66 11.98 10.41 2.68
C GLY A 66 11.99 9.34 1.58
N LEU A 67 11.17 8.30 1.69
CA LEU A 67 11.05 7.24 0.71
C LEU A 67 10.15 7.66 -0.45
N PRO A 68 10.41 7.16 -1.68
CA PRO A 68 9.55 7.44 -2.81
C PRO A 68 8.12 6.93 -2.55
N PRO A 69 7.09 7.68 -2.98
CA PRO A 69 5.70 7.28 -2.82
C PRO A 69 5.41 6.00 -3.60
N ILE A 70 4.49 5.18 -3.07
CA ILE A 70 4.05 3.96 -3.74
C ILE A 70 3.20 4.36 -4.94
N VAL A 71 3.81 4.40 -6.13
CA VAL A 71 3.09 4.64 -7.38
C VAL A 71 2.36 3.35 -7.76
N ARG A 72 1.11 3.20 -7.30
CA ARG A 72 0.21 2.17 -7.84
C ARG A 72 -0.08 2.53 -9.30
N LYS A 73 0.52 1.78 -10.23
CA LYS A 73 0.18 1.90 -11.66
C LYS A 73 -1.33 1.70 -11.79
N PRO A 74 -2.05 2.59 -12.50
CA PRO A 74 -3.47 2.40 -12.72
C PRO A 74 -3.66 1.05 -13.39
N SER A 75 -4.53 0.21 -12.82
CA SER A 75 -4.81 -1.10 -13.39
C SER A 75 -5.39 -0.90 -14.80
N VAL A 76 -5.10 -1.82 -15.72
CA VAL A 76 -5.64 -1.78 -17.09
C VAL A 76 -7.17 -1.66 -17.08
N LEU A 77 -7.82 -2.24 -16.07
CA LEU A 77 -9.26 -2.14 -15.83
C LEU A 77 -9.73 -0.71 -15.52
N ALA A 78 -8.97 0.07 -14.75
CA ALA A 78 -9.31 1.47 -14.46
C ALA A 78 -9.21 2.33 -15.74
N LEU A 79 -8.22 2.05 -16.59
CA LEU A 79 -8.07 2.73 -17.88
C LEU A 79 -9.21 2.39 -18.85
N THR A 80 -9.62 1.11 -18.93
CA THR A 80 -10.75 0.72 -19.78
C THR A 80 -12.07 1.29 -19.27
N LEU A 81 -12.29 1.30 -17.95
CA LEU A 81 -13.51 1.88 -17.37
C LEU A 81 -13.61 3.39 -17.64
N HIS A 82 -12.48 4.11 -17.55
CA HIS A 82 -12.44 5.54 -17.89
C HIS A 82 -12.73 5.78 -19.38
N ALA A 83 -12.19 4.95 -20.28
CA ALA A 83 -12.44 5.04 -21.71
C ALA A 83 -13.91 4.75 -22.07
N VAL A 84 -14.51 3.75 -21.41
CA VAL A 84 -15.94 3.45 -21.58
C VAL A 84 -16.79 4.62 -21.07
N ALA A 85 -16.51 5.14 -19.88
CA ALA A 85 -17.25 6.27 -19.32
C ALA A 85 -17.16 7.53 -20.20
N THR A 86 -15.98 7.84 -20.77
CA THR A 86 -15.83 8.95 -21.71
C THR A 86 -16.54 8.71 -23.05
N ALA A 87 -16.55 7.47 -23.56
CA ALA A 87 -17.30 7.13 -24.76
C ALA A 87 -18.82 7.29 -24.54
N PHE A 88 -19.35 6.80 -23.41
CA PHE A 88 -20.75 7.00 -23.03
C PHE A 88 -21.08 8.49 -22.84
N ALA A 89 -20.22 9.25 -22.16
CA ALA A 89 -20.41 10.69 -21.99
C ALA A 89 -20.41 11.44 -23.33
N ARG A 90 -19.59 11.04 -24.31
CA ARG A 90 -19.58 11.64 -25.65
C ARG A 90 -20.85 11.31 -26.45
N ILE A 91 -21.36 10.08 -26.33
CA ILE A 91 -22.57 9.63 -27.05
C ILE A 91 -23.84 10.26 -26.47
N PHE A 92 -23.93 10.38 -25.14
CA PHE A 92 -25.15 10.81 -24.46
C PHE A 92 -25.11 12.23 -23.90
N GLY A 93 -23.92 12.81 -23.69
CA GLY A 93 -23.75 14.17 -23.17
C GLY A 93 -23.99 15.28 -24.21
N ASN A 94 -23.88 14.97 -25.51
CA ASN A 94 -24.14 15.93 -26.59
C ASN A 94 -25.63 16.22 -26.85
N ARG A 95 -26.55 15.74 -25.98
CA ARG A 95 -28.00 15.99 -26.09
C ARG A 95 -28.52 17.19 -25.28
N ARG A 96 -27.66 18.04 -24.73
CA ARG A 96 -28.08 19.31 -24.11
C ARG A 96 -27.17 20.47 -24.52
N ALA A 97 -27.29 20.88 -25.77
CA ALA A 97 -26.92 22.22 -26.20
C ALA A 97 -27.66 22.58 -27.50
N HIS A 98 -28.98 22.75 -27.42
CA HIS A 98 -29.68 23.69 -28.27
C HIS A 98 -30.87 24.25 -27.48
N PRO A 99 -30.97 25.59 -27.29
CA PRO A 99 -32.18 26.25 -26.80
C PRO A 99 -33.34 26.09 -27.81
#